data_AF-A0A956GCN7-F1
#
_entry.id   AF-A0A956GCN7-F1
#
_cell.length_a   1.000
_cell.length_b   1.000
_cell.length_c   1.000
_cell.angle_alpha   90.00
_cell.angle_beta   90.00
_cell.angle_gamma   90.00
#
_symmetry.space_group_name_H-M   'P 1'
#
loop_
_entity.id
_entity.type
_entity.pdbx_description
1 polymer ?
#
loop_
_entity_poly.entity_id
_entity_poly.type
_entity_poly.pdbx_seq_one_letter_code
_entity_poly.pdbx_strand_id
1 'polypeptide(L)' 'MSSLSRFTEARRRLRNRKAGRKRKNKLAERSTLTQEELFAGCGEPGQPAPGLAAPGLAAKQS' A
#
# COMPACT_ATOMS: atom_id res chain seq x y z
N MET A 1 -2.29 -43.12 3.66
CA MET A 1 -2.04 -41.96 2.76
C MET A 1 -0.84 -42.23 1.89
N SER A 2 -0.93 -41.94 0.59
CA SER A 2 0.19 -42.10 -0.34
C SER A 2 1.38 -41.20 0.03
N SER A 3 2.59 -41.56 -0.40
CA SER A 3 3.81 -40.75 -0.19
C SER A 3 3.68 -39.34 -0.76
N LEU A 4 3.06 -39.20 -1.93
CA LEU A 4 2.78 -37.92 -2.59
C LEU A 4 1.82 -37.05 -1.75
N SER A 5 0.80 -37.66 -1.15
CA SER A 5 -0.12 -36.96 -0.25
C SER A 5 0.61 -36.43 0.99
N ARG A 6 1.52 -37.20 1.58
CA ARG A 6 2.31 -36.77 2.75
C ARG A 6 3.24 -35.59 2.40
N PHE A 7 3.86 -35.63 1.23
CA PHE A 7 4.73 -34.55 0.74
C PHE A 7 3.96 -33.24 0.52
N THR A 8 2.81 -33.31 -0.15
CA THR A 8 1.98 -32.12 -0.43
C THR A 8 1.43 -31.50 0.85
N GLU A 9 1.01 -32.32 1.81
CA GLU A 9 0.60 -31.85 3.13
C GLU A 9 1.71 -31.14 3.89
N ALA A 10 2.92 -31.73 3.94
CA ALA A 10 4.07 -31.09 4.58
C ALA A 10 4.36 -29.72 3.95
N ARG A 11 4.30 -29.63 2.61
CA ARG A 11 4.48 -28.37 1.88
C ARG A 11 3.37 -27.35 2.17
N ARG A 12 2.12 -27.80 2.33
CA ARG A 12 1.00 -26.92 2.72
C ARG A 12 1.20 -26.37 4.13
N ARG A 13 1.54 -27.23 5.09
CA ARG A 13 1.83 -26.83 6.49
C ARG A 13 2.97 -25.80 6.55
N LEU A 14 4.06 -26.03 5.79
CA LEU A 14 5.17 -25.09 5.71
C LEU A 14 4.79 -23.74 5.10
N ARG A 15 3.98 -23.73 4.04
CA ARG A 15 3.48 -22.49 3.43
C ARG A 15 2.66 -21.67 4.42
N ASN A 16 1.73 -22.31 5.13
CA ASN A 16 0.89 -21.64 6.12
C ASN A 16 1.73 -21.05 7.27
N ARG A 17 2.69 -21.83 7.80
CA ARG A 17 3.60 -21.36 8.85
C ARG A 17 4.45 -20.18 8.40
N LYS A 18 4.94 -20.19 7.14
CA LYS A 18 5.79 -19.13 6.59
C LYS A 18 5.01 -17.89 6.13
N ALA A 19 3.70 -17.99 5.90
CA ALA A 19 2.89 -16.90 5.35
C ALA A 19 2.90 -15.64 6.24
N GLY A 20 2.70 -15.81 7.54
CA GLY A 20 2.72 -14.69 8.49
C GLY A 20 4.09 -13.98 8.54
N ARG A 21 5.17 -14.76 8.58
CA ARG A 21 6.55 -14.22 8.53
C ARG A 21 6.82 -13.47 7.23
N LYS A 22 6.43 -14.05 6.08
CA LYS A 22 6.60 -13.40 4.77
C LYS A 22 5.85 -12.07 4.71
N ARG A 23 4.60 -12.01 5.21
CA ARG A 23 3.82 -10.77 5.27
C ARG A 23 4.51 -9.72 6.12
N LYS A 24 4.96 -10.07 7.33
CA LYS A 24 5.64 -9.13 8.23
C LYS A 24 6.96 -8.61 7.64
N ASN A 25 7.76 -9.48 7.03
CA ASN A 25 8.99 -9.07 6.37
C ASN A 25 8.73 -8.07 5.24
N LYS A 26 7.72 -8.31 4.39
CA LYS A 26 7.35 -7.39 3.31
C LYS A 26 6.90 -6.02 3.85
N LEU A 27 6.19 -5.99 4.97
CA LEU A 27 5.81 -4.73 5.61
C LEU A 27 7.01 -4.02 6.24
N ALA A 28 7.97 -4.76 6.77
CA ALA A 28 9.19 -4.19 7.36
C ALA A 28 10.11 -3.55 6.31
N GLU A 29 10.08 -4.01 5.06
CA GLU A 29 10.89 -3.45 3.97
C GLU A 29 10.54 -1.98 3.63
N ARG A 30 9.30 -1.53 3.89
CA ARG A 30 8.85 -0.14 3.65
C ARG A 30 7.99 0.33 4.82
N SER A 31 8.65 0.74 5.90
CA SER A 31 8.00 1.22 7.13
C SER A 31 7.39 2.61 7.00
N THR A 32 7.88 3.41 6.05
CA THR A 32 7.40 4.76 5.75
C THR A 32 7.07 4.87 4.27
N LEU A 33 5.97 5.56 3.95
CA LEU A 33 5.66 5.97 2.58
C LEU A 33 6.72 6.95 2.08
N THR A 34 7.03 6.89 0.78
CA THR A 34 7.89 7.91 0.15
C THR A 34 7.15 9.24 0.06
N GLN A 35 7.86 10.35 -0.17
CA GLN A 35 7.20 11.65 -0.36
C GLN A 35 6.17 11.61 -1.51
N GLU A 36 6.49 10.94 -2.62
CA GLU A 36 5.57 10.76 -3.74
C GLU A 36 4.31 9.98 -3.33
N GLU A 37 4.45 8.92 -2.54
CA GLU A 37 3.31 8.12 -2.04
C GLU A 37 2.47 8.89 -1.01
N LEU A 38 3.11 9.75 -0.20
CA LEU A 38 2.44 10.61 0.77
C LEU A 38 1.57 11.68 0.09
N PHE A 39 2.05 12.25 -1.02
CA PHE A 39 1.43 13.39 -1.67
C PHE A 39 0.74 13.06 -3.01
N ALA A 40 0.64 11.78 -3.39
CA ALA A 40 0.00 11.35 -4.65
C ALA A 40 -1.43 11.89 -4.85
N GLY A 41 -2.16 12.20 -3.77
CA GLY A 41 -3.50 12.80 -3.82
C GLY A 41 -3.54 14.32 -3.62
N CYS A 42 -2.41 14.96 -3.31
CA CYS A 42 -2.34 16.38 -2.94
C CYS A 42 -2.12 17.32 -4.14
N GLY A 43 -1.84 16.78 -5.33
CA GLY A 43 -1.44 17.57 -6.49
C GLY A 43 0.01 18.08 -6.39
N GLU A 44 0.50 18.72 -7.45
CA GLU A 44 1.83 19.34 -7.45
C GLU A 44 1.88 20.49 -6.44
N PRO A 45 2.97 20.66 -5.67
CA PRO A 45 3.12 21.78 -4.75
C PRO A 45 2.99 23.11 -5.51
N GLY A 46 1.97 23.89 -5.16
CA GLY A 46 1.63 25.16 -5.83
C GLY A 46 0.50 25.06 -6.85
N GLN A 47 -0.02 23.87 -7.14
CA GLN A 47 -1.23 23.66 -7.93
C GLN A 47 -2.39 23.20 -7.03
N PRO A 48 -3.64 23.61 -7.31
CA PRO A 48 -4.78 23.11 -6.55
C PRO A 48 -4.88 21.59 -6.71
N ALA A 49 -5.17 20.90 -5.61
CA ALA A 49 -5.35 19.44 -5.63
C ALA A 49 -6.38 19.06 -6.71
N PRO A 50 -6.18 17.96 -7.46
CA PRO A 50 -7.09 17.53 -8.51
C PRO A 50 -8.46 17.17 -7.88
N GLY A 51 -9.38 18.13 -7.92
CA GLY A 51 -10.67 18.09 -7.20
C GLY A 51 -11.09 19.45 -6.62
N LEU A 52 -10.16 20.39 -6.49
CA LEU A 52 -10.36 21.75 -5.99
C LEU A 52 -10.36 22.82 -7.10
N ALA A 53 -10.55 22.43 -8.37
CA ALA A 53 -10.80 23.38 -9.45
C ALA A 53 -12.21 24.01 -9.29
N ALA A 54 -12.27 25.00 -8.39
CA ALA A 54 -13.20 26.10 -8.13
C ALA A 54 -14.68 25.99 -8.57
N PRO A 55 -15.61 26.41 -7.69
CA PRO A 55 -15.99 27.82 -7.75
C PRO A 55 -16.07 28.47 -6.36
N GLY A 56 -15.40 29.61 -6.13
CA GLY A 56 -15.75 30.42 -4.94
C GLY A 56 -14.81 31.52 -4.45
N LEU A 57 -13.55 31.61 -4.88
CA LEU A 57 -12.56 32.51 -4.22
C LEU A 57 -12.09 33.69 -5.10
N ALA A 58 -12.97 34.22 -5.96
CA ALA A 58 -12.68 35.41 -6.75
C ALA A 58 -13.77 36.49 -6.58
N ALA A 59 -14.04 36.94 -5.35
CA ALA A 59 -14.71 38.22 -5.10
C ALA A 59 -14.63 38.57 -3.60
N LYS A 60 -13.65 39.42 -3.23
CA LYS A 60 -13.71 40.43 -2.16
C LYS A 60 -12.31 41.00 -1.91
N GLN A 61 -11.87 41.84 -2.84
CA GLN A 61 -10.92 42.90 -2.57
C GLN A 61 -11.40 44.16 -3.28
N SER A 62 -12.14 44.99 -2.54
CA SER A 62 -12.20 46.47 -2.60
C SER A 62 -13.30 46.93 -1.68
#